data_AF-A0A3C1NAX8-F1
#
_entry.id   AF-A0A3C1NAX8-F1
#
_cell.length_a   1.000
_cell.length_b   1.000
_cell.length_c   1.000
_cell.angle_alpha   90.00
_cell.angle_beta   90.00
_cell.angle_gamma   90.00
#
_symmetry.space_group_name_H-M   'P 1'
#
loop_
_entity.id
_entity.type
_entity.pdbx_description
1 polymer ?
#
loop_
_entity_poly.entity_id
_entity_poly.type
_entity_poly.pdbx_seq_one_letter_code
_entity_poly.pdbx_strand_id
1 'polypeptide(L)'
;MTFSIAARCTESEEVGVVIASSSICVASRCAFVRTGVGAALTQNVTDPCLGPAILDAMEQGTGAVNALAKVISTAHQSRWRQLLAIGRTGAGAIFSGEKMLGIHAQAYGNDCVAAGNL
;
A
#
# COMPACT_ATOMS: atom_id res chain seq x y z
N MET A 1 -15.95 -0.25 -5.42
CA MET A 1 -15.66 -0.49 -3.99
C MET A 1 -14.45 -1.40 -3.84
N THR A 2 -13.46 -0.98 -3.05
CA THR A 2 -12.27 -1.77 -2.68
C THR A 2 -11.91 -1.51 -1.21
N PHE A 3 -11.58 -2.56 -0.47
CA PHE A 3 -11.02 -2.48 0.88
C PHE A 3 -9.74 -3.30 0.93
N SER A 4 -8.73 -2.78 1.63
CA SER A 4 -7.48 -3.52 1.83
C SER A 4 -6.84 -3.22 3.17
N ILE A 5 -6.01 -4.16 3.63
CA ILE A 5 -5.18 -4.03 4.82
C ILE A 5 -3.81 -4.66 4.53
N ALA A 6 -2.75 -4.00 4.98
CA ALA A 6 -1.42 -4.58 5.11
C ALA A 6 -1.06 -4.63 6.60
N ALA A 7 -0.49 -5.75 7.03
CA ALA A 7 -0.14 -5.98 8.42
C ALA A 7 1.21 -6.69 8.55
N ARG A 8 1.81 -6.54 9.72
CA ARG A 8 3.02 -7.24 10.14
C ARG A 8 2.71 -8.02 11.41
N CYS A 9 3.14 -9.28 11.45
CA CYS A 9 3.15 -10.07 12.66
C CYS A 9 4.45 -9.79 13.43
N THR A 10 4.37 -9.30 14.66
CA THR A 10 5.57 -9.00 15.47
C THR A 10 6.25 -10.24 16.04
N GLU A 11 5.54 -11.37 16.13
CA GLU A 11 6.11 -12.62 16.64
C GLU A 11 6.94 -13.34 15.59
N SER A 12 6.46 -13.41 14.34
CA SER A 12 7.14 -14.10 13.24
C SER A 12 7.91 -13.15 12.31
N GLU A 13 7.75 -11.84 12.48
CA GLU A 13 8.27 -10.78 11.60
C GLU A 13 7.78 -10.84 10.14
N GLU A 14 6.75 -11.65 9.88
CA GLU A 14 6.14 -11.79 8.56
C GLU A 14 5.20 -10.63 8.26
N VAL A 15 5.07 -10.32 6.98
CA VAL A 15 4.16 -9.30 6.45
C VAL A 15 3.12 -9.93 5.53
N GLY A 16 1.90 -9.41 5.58
CA GLY A 16 0.80 -9.94 4.79
C GLY A 16 -0.18 -8.86 4.37
N VAL A 17 -1.02 -9.19 3.39
CA VAL A 17 -2.07 -8.31 2.89
C VAL A 17 -3.36 -9.07 2.67
N VAL A 18 -4.48 -8.36 2.83
CA VAL A 18 -5.81 -8.82 2.41
C VAL A 18 -6.44 -7.71 1.59
N ILE A 19 -7.10 -8.08 0.50
CA ILE A 19 -7.82 -7.14 -0.37
C ILE A 19 -9.13 -7.75 -0.87
N ALA A 20 -10.19 -6.97 -0.84
CA ALA A 20 -11.50 -7.32 -1.39
C ALA A 20 -11.98 -6.19 -2.29
N SER A 21 -12.53 -6.53 -3.46
CA SER A 21 -13.01 -5.55 -4.45
C SER A 21 -14.11 -6.14 -5.32
N SER A 22 -14.97 -5.27 -5.84
CA SER A 22 -15.91 -5.63 -6.92
C SER A 22 -15.22 -5.80 -8.28
N SER A 23 -13.94 -5.45 -8.41
CA SER A 23 -13.15 -5.65 -9.64
C SER A 23 -12.52 -7.05 -9.68
N ILE A 24 -12.60 -7.70 -10.85
CA ILE A 24 -12.06 -9.04 -11.08
C ILE A 24 -10.52 -9.03 -10.97
N CYS A 25 -9.97 -10.09 -10.39
CA CYS A 25 -8.52 -10.28 -10.22
C CYS A 25 -7.82 -9.10 -9.53
N VAL A 26 -8.42 -8.53 -8.48
CA VAL A 26 -7.85 -7.35 -7.82
C VAL A 26 -6.45 -7.61 -7.26
N ALA A 27 -6.20 -8.79 -6.69
CA ALA A 27 -4.93 -9.11 -6.04
C ALA A 27 -3.74 -9.01 -7.02
N SER A 28 -3.88 -9.46 -8.27
CA SER A 28 -2.78 -9.47 -9.24
C SER A 28 -2.27 -8.08 -9.64
N ARG A 29 -3.09 -7.05 -9.44
CA ARG A 29 -2.76 -5.65 -9.79
C ARG A 29 -2.47 -4.78 -8.58
N CYS A 30 -2.97 -5.18 -7.41
CA CYS A 30 -3.07 -4.28 -6.28
C CYS A 30 -2.32 -4.77 -5.03
N ALA A 31 -1.95 -6.05 -4.93
CA ALA A 31 -1.42 -6.65 -3.71
C ALA A 31 -0.02 -7.21 -3.92
N PHE A 32 0.96 -6.65 -3.21
CA PHE A 32 2.37 -7.01 -3.36
C PHE A 32 3.01 -7.25 -2.00
N VAL A 33 3.73 -8.36 -1.87
CA VAL A 33 4.49 -8.73 -0.68
C VAL A 33 5.86 -9.22 -1.12
N ARG A 34 6.91 -8.80 -0.42
CA ARG A 34 8.29 -9.26 -0.63
C ARG A 34 8.88 -9.66 0.71
N THR A 35 9.21 -10.95 0.83
CA THR A 35 9.89 -11.52 2.00
C THR A 35 11.14 -10.72 2.34
N GLY A 36 11.37 -10.45 3.63
CA GLY A 36 12.52 -9.68 4.08
C GLY A 36 12.40 -8.16 3.90
N VAL A 37 11.40 -7.67 3.17
CA VAL A 37 11.25 -6.24 2.82
C VAL A 37 9.97 -5.65 3.40
N GLY A 38 8.80 -6.09 2.95
CA GLY A 38 7.53 -5.47 3.33
C GLY A 38 6.37 -5.84 2.41
N ALA A 39 5.26 -5.13 2.61
CA ALA A 39 4.06 -5.24 1.82
C ALA A 39 3.63 -3.87 1.29
N ALA A 40 3.08 -3.84 0.08
CA ALA A 40 2.54 -2.64 -0.55
C ALA A 40 1.22 -2.95 -1.26
N LEU A 41 0.27 -2.02 -1.18
CA LEU A 41 -0.99 -2.07 -1.91
C LEU A 41 -1.17 -0.83 -2.77
N THR A 42 -1.77 -1.01 -3.95
CA THR A 42 -2.13 0.08 -4.88
C THR A 42 -3.58 -0.08 -5.32
N GLN A 43 -4.43 0.87 -4.96
CA GLN A 43 -5.86 0.88 -5.21
C GLN A 43 -6.35 2.28 -5.64
N ASN A 44 -7.64 2.40 -6.01
CA ASN A 44 -8.25 3.55 -6.69
C ASN A 44 -7.53 3.95 -8.00
N VAL A 45 -8.18 3.75 -9.16
CA VAL A 45 -7.57 3.98 -10.49
C VAL A 45 -6.15 3.40 -10.52
N THR A 46 -6.01 2.12 -10.14
CA THR A 46 -4.72 1.52 -9.77
C THR A 46 -3.66 1.62 -10.86
N ASP A 47 -2.40 1.78 -10.44
CA ASP A 47 -1.22 1.57 -11.26
C ASP A 47 -0.41 0.42 -10.63
N PRO A 48 -0.36 -0.77 -11.26
CA PRO A 48 0.32 -1.94 -10.71
C PRO A 48 1.84 -1.76 -10.56
N CYS A 49 2.45 -0.82 -11.28
CA CYS A 49 3.89 -0.57 -11.20
C CYS A 49 4.30 0.05 -9.86
N LEU A 50 3.37 0.72 -9.17
CA LEU A 50 3.65 1.43 -7.92
C LEU A 50 3.92 0.49 -6.75
N GLY A 51 3.28 -0.69 -6.71
CA GLY A 51 3.52 -1.67 -5.65
C GLY A 51 4.97 -2.14 -5.60
N PRO A 52 5.50 -2.73 -6.69
CA PRO A 52 6.91 -3.10 -6.79
C PRO A 52 7.86 -1.93 -6.55
N ALA A 53 7.57 -0.73 -7.07
CA ALA A 53 8.41 0.45 -6.86
C ALA A 53 8.52 0.86 -5.38
N ILE A 54 7.44 0.74 -4.62
CA ILE A 54 7.45 0.98 -3.16
C ILE A 54 8.31 -0.07 -2.46
N LEU A 55 8.16 -1.35 -2.83
CA LEU A 55 8.98 -2.42 -2.27
C LEU A 55 10.47 -2.24 -2.59
N ASP A 56 10.81 -1.84 -3.83
CA ASP A 56 12.20 -1.55 -4.24
C ASP A 56 12.80 -0.40 -3.45
N ALA A 57 12.00 0.66 -3.20
CA ALA A 57 12.43 1.75 -2.35
C ALA A 57 12.64 1.28 -0.90
N MET A 58 11.76 0.43 -0.36
CA MET A 58 11.92 -0.11 0.99
C MET A 58 13.16 -1.00 1.13
N GLU A 59 13.45 -1.81 0.12
CA GLU A 59 14.62 -2.68 0.07
C GLU A 59 15.94 -1.90 0.09
N GLN A 60 15.95 -0.66 -0.42
CA GLN A 60 17.09 0.26 -0.30
C GLN A 60 17.30 0.83 1.12
N GLY A 61 16.62 0.28 2.13
CA GLY A 61 16.72 0.69 3.52
C GLY A 61 15.83 1.88 3.89
N THR A 62 14.91 2.28 3.01
CA THR A 62 13.94 3.34 3.36
C THR A 62 12.73 2.73 4.09
N GLY A 63 12.30 3.32 5.19
CA GLY A 63 11.05 2.90 5.84
C GLY A 63 9.83 3.16 4.94
N ALA A 64 8.72 2.48 5.20
CA ALA A 64 7.50 2.55 4.37
C ALA A 64 7.03 4.00 4.08
N VAL A 65 7.11 4.90 5.07
CA VAL A 65 6.77 6.32 4.93
C VAL A 65 7.64 7.02 3.86
N ASN A 66 8.96 6.83 3.93
CA ASN A 66 9.90 7.47 3.03
C ASN A 66 9.87 6.84 1.63
N ALA A 67 9.73 5.51 1.57
CA ALA A 67 9.55 4.77 0.32
C ALA A 67 8.33 5.27 -0.43
N LEU A 68 7.20 5.40 0.28
CA LEU A 68 5.94 5.87 -0.29
C LEU A 68 6.07 7.31 -0.82
N ALA A 69 6.63 8.22 -0.03
CA ALA A 69 6.86 9.61 -0.42
C ALA A 69 7.76 9.73 -1.68
N LYS A 70 8.85 8.95 -1.72
CA LYS A 70 9.76 8.90 -2.88
C LYS A 70 9.01 8.47 -4.14
N VAL A 71 8.23 7.40 -4.07
CA VAL A 71 7.46 6.91 -5.24
C VAL A 71 6.39 7.90 -5.68
N ILE A 72 5.67 8.53 -4.75
CA ILE A 72 4.61 9.50 -5.08
C ILE A 72 5.18 10.73 -5.81
N SER A 73 6.38 11.19 -5.42
CA SER A 73 7.01 12.36 -6.04
C SER A 73 7.33 12.19 -7.52
N THR A 74 7.43 10.96 -8.00
CA THR A 74 7.76 10.63 -9.40
C THR A 74 6.63 9.93 -10.14
N ALA A 75 5.61 9.43 -9.43
CA ALA A 75 4.48 8.73 -10.00
C ALA A 75 3.57 9.66 -10.82
N HIS A 76 3.39 9.33 -12.10
CA HIS A 76 2.46 10.04 -12.96
C HIS A 76 1.02 9.89 -12.44
N GLN A 77 0.30 11.01 -12.33
CA GLN A 77 -1.11 11.04 -11.90
C GLN A 77 -1.36 10.43 -10.50
N SER A 78 -0.38 10.50 -9.59
CA SER A 78 -0.49 10.00 -8.21
C SER A 78 -1.74 10.51 -7.48
N ARG A 79 -2.22 11.73 -7.76
CA ARG A 79 -3.48 12.29 -7.23
C ARG A 79 -4.72 11.41 -7.38
N TRP A 80 -4.69 10.42 -8.28
CA TRP A 80 -5.78 9.46 -8.47
C TRP A 80 -5.55 8.12 -7.78
N ARG A 81 -4.48 7.95 -6.99
CA ARG A 81 -4.12 6.67 -6.36
C ARG A 81 -4.44 6.68 -4.88
N GLN A 82 -4.67 5.50 -4.34
CA GLN A 82 -4.57 5.24 -2.91
C GLN A 82 -3.58 4.11 -2.69
N LEU A 83 -2.55 4.37 -1.90
CA LEU A 83 -1.40 3.50 -1.73
C LEU A 83 -1.21 3.19 -0.25
N LEU A 84 -0.84 1.97 0.08
CA LEU A 84 -0.53 1.53 1.44
C LEU A 84 0.81 0.82 1.43
N ALA A 85 1.58 0.98 2.49
CA ALA A 85 2.85 0.28 2.65
C ALA A 85 3.14 -0.01 4.12
N ILE A 86 3.71 -1.17 4.39
CA ILE A 86 4.28 -1.52 5.70
C ILE A 86 5.58 -2.28 5.49
N GLY A 87 6.63 -1.89 6.20
CA GLY A 87 7.90 -2.62 6.22
C GLY A 87 7.92 -3.74 7.25
N ARG A 88 9.07 -4.39 7.45
CA ARG A 88 9.29 -5.30 8.60
C ARG A 88 9.48 -4.59 9.94
N THR A 89 9.79 -3.31 9.91
CA THR A 89 9.90 -2.47 11.11
C THR A 89 9.33 -1.08 10.82
N GLY A 90 9.20 -0.27 11.87
CA GLY A 90 8.72 1.10 11.75
C GLY A 90 7.24 1.22 11.42
N ALA A 91 6.81 2.47 11.21
CA ALA A 91 5.42 2.81 10.94
C ALA A 91 5.00 2.41 9.52
N GLY A 92 3.74 1.96 9.38
CA GLY A 92 3.08 1.86 8.09
C GLY A 92 2.74 3.25 7.53
N ALA A 93 2.47 3.29 6.22
CA ALA A 93 2.18 4.52 5.49
C ALA A 93 0.96 4.33 4.59
N ILE A 94 0.18 5.40 4.45
CA ILE A 94 -0.97 5.47 3.53
C ILE A 94 -0.87 6.81 2.80
N PHE A 95 -1.16 6.78 1.51
CA PHE A 95 -1.37 7.96 0.70
C PHE A 95 -2.74 7.86 0.03
N SER A 96 -3.51 8.95 0.12
CA SER A 96 -4.82 9.10 -0.49
C SER A 96 -4.77 10.33 -1.38
N GLY A 97 -4.84 10.13 -2.71
CA GLY A 97 -4.76 11.22 -3.68
C GLY A 97 -6.02 12.10 -3.68
N GLU A 98 -5.85 13.39 -3.98
CA GLU A 98 -6.93 14.38 -3.95
C GLU A 98 -8.10 14.10 -4.91
N LYS A 99 -7.89 13.25 -5.92
CA LYS A 99 -8.90 12.86 -6.92
C LYS A 99 -9.42 11.44 -6.71
N MET A 100 -9.37 10.94 -5.48
CA MET A 100 -9.98 9.65 -5.14
C MET A 100 -11.48 9.62 -5.49
N LEU A 101 -11.94 8.46 -5.95
CA LEU A 101 -13.32 8.30 -6.40
C LEU A 101 -14.22 7.96 -5.21
N GLY A 102 -15.34 8.67 -5.10
CA GLY A 102 -16.37 8.40 -4.10
C GLY A 102 -15.91 8.59 -2.65
N ILE A 103 -16.61 7.91 -1.74
CA ILE A 103 -16.23 7.87 -0.33
C ILE A 103 -14.93 7.07 -0.21
N HIS A 104 -14.02 7.59 0.60
CA HIS A 104 -12.77 6.91 0.92
C HIS A 104 -12.43 7.14 2.38
N ALA A 105 -11.69 6.18 2.93
CA ALA A 105 -11.23 6.23 4.31
C ALA A 105 -9.89 5.52 4.44
N GLN A 106 -9.19 5.84 5.52
CA GLN A 106 -7.94 5.21 5.91
C GLN A 106 -7.89 5.05 7.43
N ALA A 107 -7.21 4.02 7.90
CA ALA A 107 -7.03 3.73 9.30
C ALA A 107 -5.62 3.18 9.56
N TYR A 108 -5.04 3.60 10.68
CA TYR A 108 -3.78 3.11 11.19
C TYR A 108 -4.04 2.33 12.47
N GLY A 109 -3.43 1.17 12.60
CA GLY A 109 -3.44 0.36 13.82
C GLY A 109 -2.02 -0.02 14.24
N ASN A 110 -1.92 -0.77 15.33
CA ASN A 110 -0.64 -1.37 15.71
C ASN A 110 -0.24 -2.39 14.65
N ASP A 111 0.94 -2.18 14.06
CA ASP A 111 1.52 -3.05 13.03
C ASP A 111 0.61 -3.32 11.82
N CYS A 112 -0.33 -2.41 11.52
CA CYS A 112 -1.19 -2.52 10.34
C CYS A 112 -1.68 -1.16 9.80
N VAL A 113 -1.99 -1.14 8.50
CA VAL A 113 -2.61 -0.03 7.79
C VAL A 113 -3.75 -0.53 6.92
N ALA A 114 -4.89 0.13 6.96
CA ALA A 114 -6.08 -0.25 6.20
C ALA A 114 -6.67 0.95 5.47
N ALA A 115 -7.31 0.69 4.33
CA ALA A 115 -7.94 1.74 3.53
C ALA A 115 -9.08 1.21 2.65
N GLY A 116 -10.02 2.09 2.35
CA GLY A 116 -11.15 1.82 1.46
C GLY A 116 -11.44 2.98 0.51
N ASN A 117 -12.01 2.65 -0.66
CA ASN A 117 -12.47 3.60 -1.68
C ASN A 117 -13.66 3.06 -2.49
N LEU A 118 -14.42 3.98 -3.10
CA LEU A 118 -15.66 3.71 -3.83
C LEU A 118 -16.68 2.94 -2.97
#